data_AF-W1F8H2-F1
#
_entry.id   AF-W1F8H2-F1
#
_cell.length_a   1.000
_cell.length_b   1.000
_cell.length_c   1.000
_cell.angle_alpha   90.00
_cell.angle_beta   90.00
_cell.angle_gamma   90.00
#
_symmetry.space_group_name_H-M   'P 1'
#
loop_
_entity.id
_entity.type
_entity.pdbx_description
1 polymer ?
#
loop_
_entity_poly.entity_id
_entity_poly.type
_entity_poly.pdbx_seq_one_letter_code
_entity_poly.pdbx_strand_id
1 'polypeptide(L)'
;MLLKNRFGTVILDEAHKARIRGGLGDQASEPNNLMAFMLQIGRRTRHLVLGTATPIQTNVRELWDLLGILNSGAEFVLGDALSPWHDHEQAIPLITGQTQVTSEAEVWHWLSNPLPPSNEHHTVQQIRDYLSIDNKSFGYSHRFEDLDYMIQSLWLSECMTPSFFKENNPILRHTVLRKRKQLEDDGLLERVGVNTHPIKRNLAQYQSRFVGLGIPTNTPFQVAYEKAEEFSKLLQSRTRAAGFMKSLMLQRICSSFASGLKTAQKMLKHTVLTKTRI
;
A
#
# COMPACT_ATOMS: atom_id res chain seq x y z
N MET A 1 24.55 -9.58 5.10
CA MET A 1 25.55 -9.59 4.01
C MET A 1 25.19 -8.57 2.92
N LEU A 2 23.95 -8.51 2.43
CA LEU A 2 23.51 -7.57 1.37
C LEU A 2 23.62 -6.08 1.76
N LEU A 3 23.23 -5.72 2.99
CA LEU A 3 23.26 -4.32 3.45
C LEU A 3 24.67 -3.71 3.58
N LYS A 4 25.74 -4.50 3.45
CA LYS A 4 27.11 -4.00 3.45
C LYS A 4 27.51 -3.39 2.10
N ASN A 5 26.78 -3.72 1.04
CA ASN A 5 27.08 -3.29 -0.33
C ASN A 5 26.22 -2.09 -0.76
N ARG A 6 26.58 -1.51 -1.91
CA ARG A 6 25.75 -0.57 -2.66
C ARG A 6 25.32 -1.21 -3.96
N PHE A 7 24.12 -0.89 -4.42
CA PHE A 7 23.53 -1.48 -5.63
C PHE A 7 23.22 -0.38 -6.65
N GLY A 8 23.48 -0.66 -7.92
CA GLY A 8 23.02 0.21 -9.00
C GLY A 8 21.50 0.19 -9.08
N THR A 9 20.91 -1.00 -9.07
CA THR A 9 19.47 -1.19 -9.19
C THR A 9 18.98 -2.29 -8.26
N VAL A 10 17.84 -2.07 -7.61
CA VAL A 10 17.08 -3.08 -6.87
C VAL A 10 15.66 -3.09 -7.41
N ILE A 11 15.14 -4.29 -7.66
CA ILE A 11 13.76 -4.50 -8.10
C ILE A 11 13.09 -5.40 -7.08
N LEU A 12 11.96 -4.95 -6.53
CA LEU A 12 11.10 -5.77 -5.70
C LEU A 12 9.83 -6.10 -6.48
N ASP A 13 9.70 -7.36 -6.87
CA ASP A 13 8.45 -7.90 -7.40
C ASP A 13 7.50 -8.32 -6.26
N GLU A 14 6.20 -8.27 -6.53
CA GLU A 14 5.13 -8.43 -5.55
C GLU A 14 5.32 -7.54 -4.31
N ALA A 15 5.61 -6.27 -4.55
CA ALA A 15 5.97 -5.29 -3.53
C ALA A 15 4.91 -5.12 -2.43
N HIS A 16 3.64 -5.45 -2.70
CA HIS A 16 2.57 -5.48 -1.69
C HIS A 16 2.87 -6.37 -0.47
N LYS A 17 3.85 -7.28 -0.58
CA LYS A 17 4.34 -8.08 0.54
C LYS A 17 5.19 -7.27 1.53
N ALA A 18 5.78 -6.15 1.11
CA ALA A 18 6.55 -5.24 1.95
C ALA A 18 5.58 -4.22 2.58
N ARG A 19 5.09 -4.53 3.78
CA ARG A 19 4.05 -3.74 4.44
C ARG A 19 4.23 -3.71 5.96
N ILE A 20 3.53 -2.78 6.60
CA ILE A 20 3.35 -2.78 8.04
C ILE A 20 2.54 -4.01 8.46
N ARG A 21 2.92 -4.62 9.60
CA ARG A 21 2.24 -5.80 10.13
C ARG A 21 0.86 -5.42 10.64
N GLY A 22 -0.22 -5.89 10.01
CA GLY A 22 -1.56 -5.78 10.60
C GLY A 22 -1.75 -6.71 11.82
N GLY A 23 -2.56 -6.29 12.81
CA GLY A 23 -2.90 -7.11 13.98
C GLY A 23 -3.35 -6.31 15.21
N LEU A 24 -3.57 -7.02 16.32
CA LEU A 24 -3.80 -6.45 17.65
C LEU A 24 -2.49 -6.48 18.46
N GLY A 25 -2.13 -5.36 19.11
CA GLY A 25 -0.96 -5.22 19.98
C GLY A 25 0.08 -4.22 19.47
N ASP A 26 1.10 -3.92 20.30
CA ASP A 26 2.09 -2.85 20.07
C ASP A 26 2.91 -2.97 18.77
N GLN A 27 3.02 -4.18 18.21
CA GLN A 27 3.73 -4.45 16.95
C GLN A 27 2.87 -4.30 15.69
N ALA A 28 1.61 -3.88 15.82
CA ALA A 28 0.68 -3.69 14.70
C ALA A 28 1.03 -2.48 13.80
N SER A 29 1.99 -1.67 14.22
CA SER A 29 2.53 -0.54 13.46
C SER A 29 3.94 -0.80 12.93
N GLU A 30 4.55 -1.95 13.25
CA GLU A 30 5.93 -2.24 12.86
C GLU A 30 6.03 -2.76 11.40
N PRO A 31 7.07 -2.35 10.66
CA PRO A 31 7.35 -2.91 9.36
C PRO A 31 7.65 -4.41 9.47
N ASN A 32 7.16 -5.20 8.52
CA ASN A 32 7.59 -6.59 8.43
C ASN A 32 9.06 -6.70 7.98
N ASN A 33 9.62 -7.91 8.04
CA ASN A 33 11.06 -8.10 7.76
C ASN A 33 11.45 -7.65 6.34
N LEU A 34 10.55 -7.81 5.36
CA LEU A 34 10.79 -7.37 3.99
C LEU A 34 10.79 -5.85 3.91
N MET A 35 9.77 -5.17 4.45
CA MET A 35 9.69 -3.71 4.48
C MET A 35 10.90 -3.10 5.22
N ALA A 36 11.24 -3.64 6.41
CA ALA A 36 12.38 -3.18 7.17
C ALA A 36 13.71 -3.33 6.39
N PHE A 37 13.88 -4.42 5.65
CA PHE A 37 15.02 -4.61 4.75
C PHE A 37 14.99 -3.61 3.59
N MET A 38 13.83 -3.39 2.98
CA MET A 38 13.67 -2.49 1.83
C MET A 38 13.95 -1.02 2.18
N LEU A 39 13.51 -0.55 3.36
CA LEU A 39 13.84 0.79 3.87
C LEU A 39 15.35 1.00 4.03
N GLN A 40 16.09 -0.06 4.41
CA GLN A 40 17.54 0.02 4.58
C GLN A 40 18.30 -0.11 3.24
N ILE A 41 17.86 -1.00 2.36
CA ILE A 41 18.52 -1.21 1.06
C ILE A 41 18.23 -0.06 0.09
N GLY A 42 17.07 0.60 0.20
CA GLY A 42 16.70 1.77 -0.62
C GLY A 42 17.76 2.87 -0.54
N ARG A 43 18.21 3.20 0.68
CA ARG A 43 19.29 4.19 0.92
C ARG A 43 20.65 3.81 0.32
N ARG A 44 20.81 2.56 -0.08
CA ARG A 44 22.05 1.99 -0.64
C ARG A 44 21.91 1.67 -2.12
N THR A 45 20.85 2.14 -2.76
CA THR A 45 20.49 1.82 -4.13
C THR A 45 20.35 3.10 -4.96
N ARG A 46 20.88 3.12 -6.18
CA ARG A 46 20.70 4.27 -7.10
C ARG A 46 19.34 4.26 -7.79
N HIS A 47 18.84 3.09 -8.17
CA HIS A 47 17.53 2.91 -8.82
C HIS A 47 16.70 1.85 -8.10
N LEU A 48 15.54 2.22 -7.57
CA LEU A 48 14.63 1.31 -6.87
C LEU A 48 13.32 1.19 -7.65
N VAL A 49 12.93 -0.03 -8.00
CA VAL A 49 11.68 -0.31 -8.71
C VAL A 49 10.83 -1.26 -7.88
N LEU A 50 9.58 -0.88 -7.64
CA LEU A 50 8.59 -1.70 -6.94
C LEU A 50 7.52 -2.14 -7.94
N GLY A 51 7.44 -3.44 -8.22
CA GLY A 51 6.41 -4.04 -9.06
C GLY A 51 5.33 -4.70 -8.22
N THR A 52 4.06 -4.39 -8.50
CA THR A 52 2.93 -5.09 -7.88
C THR A 52 1.68 -4.98 -8.74
N ALA A 53 0.94 -6.07 -8.88
CA ALA A 53 -0.38 -6.06 -9.51
C ALA A 53 -1.50 -5.57 -8.56
N THR A 54 -1.23 -5.58 -7.25
CA THR A 54 -2.21 -5.23 -6.21
C THR A 54 -1.56 -4.28 -5.20
N PRO A 55 -1.31 -3.01 -5.55
CA PRO A 55 -0.65 -2.05 -4.66
C PRO A 55 -1.48 -1.74 -3.41
N ILE A 56 -2.80 -1.94 -3.48
CA ILE A 56 -3.76 -1.75 -2.39
C ILE A 56 -4.56 -3.04 -2.26
N GLN A 57 -4.45 -3.75 -1.14
CA GLN A 57 -5.19 -4.98 -0.87
C GLN A 57 -6.33 -4.73 0.11
N THR A 58 -6.03 -4.17 1.28
CA THR A 58 -7.01 -3.99 2.37
C THR A 58 -7.19 -2.52 2.74
N ASN A 59 -6.11 -1.75 2.75
CA ASN A 59 -6.12 -0.34 3.13
C ASN A 59 -5.28 0.50 2.17
N VAL A 60 -5.77 1.69 1.81
CA VAL A 60 -5.07 2.66 0.95
C VAL A 60 -3.68 3.04 1.51
N ARG A 61 -3.50 3.00 2.84
CA ARG A 61 -2.21 3.17 3.52
C ARG A 61 -1.10 2.26 2.99
N GLU A 62 -1.45 1.08 2.47
CA GLU A 62 -0.46 0.16 1.88
C GLU A 62 0.32 0.80 0.71
N LEU A 63 -0.29 1.75 -0.02
CA LEU A 63 0.41 2.53 -1.04
C LEU A 63 1.48 3.44 -0.42
N TRP A 64 1.19 4.05 0.73
CA TRP A 64 2.15 4.88 1.47
C TRP A 64 3.31 4.06 2.04
N ASP A 65 3.09 2.80 2.41
CA ASP A 65 4.19 1.90 2.79
C ASP A 65 5.19 1.73 1.63
N LEU A 66 4.69 1.55 0.40
CA LEU A 66 5.51 1.43 -0.81
C LEU A 66 6.20 2.75 -1.18
N LEU A 67 5.48 3.87 -1.11
CA LEU A 67 6.05 5.20 -1.35
C LEU A 67 7.13 5.54 -0.30
N GLY A 68 6.96 5.12 0.95
CA GLY A 68 7.96 5.26 2.00
C GLY A 68 9.24 4.45 1.71
N ILE A 69 9.09 3.25 1.12
CA ILE A 69 10.23 2.50 0.59
C ILE A 69 10.92 3.27 -0.55
N LEU A 70 10.16 3.81 -1.51
CA LEU A 70 10.72 4.60 -2.61
C LEU A 70 11.41 5.87 -2.11
N ASN A 71 10.87 6.55 -1.10
CA ASN A 71 11.46 7.74 -0.48
C ASN A 71 12.76 7.48 0.28
N SER A 72 13.15 6.21 0.48
CA SER A 72 14.33 5.85 1.27
C SER A 72 15.64 6.28 0.61
N GLY A 73 16.10 7.49 0.96
CA GLY A 73 17.28 8.12 0.35
C GLY A 73 16.97 8.88 -0.94
N ALA A 74 15.69 9.17 -1.19
CA ALA A 74 15.19 9.81 -2.39
C ALA A 74 14.04 10.77 -2.02
N GLU A 75 14.36 11.85 -1.29
CA GLU A 75 13.39 12.82 -0.75
C GLU A 75 12.57 13.54 -1.84
N PHE A 76 12.90 13.40 -3.12
CA PHE A 76 12.05 13.86 -4.22
C PHE A 76 10.74 13.06 -4.37
N VAL A 77 10.60 11.94 -3.65
CA VAL A 77 9.42 11.09 -3.70
C VAL A 77 8.31 11.66 -2.84
N LEU A 78 8.49 11.67 -1.51
CA LEU A 78 7.51 12.20 -0.56
C LEU A 78 8.00 13.43 0.19
N GLY A 79 9.22 13.91 -0.04
CA GLY A 79 9.83 14.98 0.73
C GLY A 79 10.73 14.46 1.85
N ASP A 80 11.20 15.40 2.68
CA ASP A 80 11.92 15.09 3.91
C ASP A 80 10.96 14.63 5.03
N ALA A 81 11.51 14.37 6.22
CA ALA A 81 10.74 13.88 7.37
C ALA A 81 9.60 14.80 7.86
N LEU A 82 9.61 16.09 7.49
CA LEU A 82 8.59 17.08 7.87
C LEU A 82 7.56 17.31 6.75
N SER A 83 7.70 16.63 5.62
CA SER A 83 6.76 16.76 4.52
C SER A 83 5.34 16.33 4.92
N PRO A 84 4.30 17.10 4.54
CA PRO A 84 2.92 16.74 4.81
C PRO A 84 2.47 15.50 4.04
N TRP A 85 3.13 15.14 2.93
CA TRP A 85 2.79 13.96 2.14
C TRP A 85 3.02 12.64 2.87
N HIS A 86 3.77 12.65 3.97
CA HIS A 86 3.90 11.48 4.84
C HIS A 86 2.61 11.18 5.62
N ASP A 87 1.78 12.19 5.88
CA ASP A 87 0.49 12.03 6.55
C ASP A 87 -0.58 11.62 5.53
N HIS A 88 -0.78 10.32 5.38
CA HIS A 88 -1.80 9.78 4.48
C HIS A 88 -3.22 10.17 4.87
N GLU A 89 -3.51 10.46 6.16
CA GLU A 89 -4.86 10.81 6.60
C GLU A 89 -5.27 12.19 6.09
N GLN A 90 -4.30 13.10 5.96
CA GLN A 90 -4.52 14.43 5.35
C GLN A 90 -4.36 14.41 3.83
N ALA A 91 -3.37 13.66 3.31
CA ALA A 91 -3.09 13.64 1.88
C ALA A 91 -4.19 12.94 1.06
N ILE A 92 -4.80 11.86 1.55
CA ILE A 92 -5.83 11.11 0.82
C ILE A 92 -7.06 11.99 0.52
N PRO A 93 -7.68 12.69 1.49
CA PRO A 93 -8.79 13.59 1.22
C PRO A 93 -8.45 14.69 0.21
N LEU A 94 -7.23 15.23 0.25
CA LEU A 94 -6.78 16.28 -0.67
C LEU A 94 -6.70 15.76 -2.11
N ILE A 95 -5.96 14.67 -2.35
CA ILE A 95 -5.74 14.15 -3.71
C ILE A 95 -6.98 13.48 -4.32
N THR A 96 -7.94 13.08 -3.48
CA THR A 96 -9.25 12.58 -3.94
C THR A 96 -10.27 13.71 -4.10
N GLY A 97 -9.97 14.91 -3.60
CA GLY A 97 -10.85 16.09 -3.65
C GLY A 97 -11.99 16.10 -2.66
N GLN A 98 -11.89 15.32 -1.59
CA GLN A 98 -12.78 15.40 -0.45
C GLN A 98 -12.50 16.67 0.38
N THR A 99 -11.24 17.11 0.38
CA THR A 99 -10.78 18.36 0.99
C THR A 99 -10.12 19.23 -0.06
N GLN A 100 -10.19 20.55 0.12
CA GLN A 100 -9.54 21.54 -0.73
C GLN A 100 -8.72 22.47 0.14
N VAL A 101 -7.62 22.96 -0.41
CA VAL A 101 -6.83 24.01 0.21
C VAL A 101 -7.64 25.31 0.28
N THR A 102 -7.46 26.04 1.38
CA THR A 102 -8.25 27.22 1.72
C THR A 102 -7.44 28.51 1.71
N SER A 103 -6.11 28.41 1.61
CA SER A 103 -5.21 29.55 1.53
C SER A 103 -3.93 29.21 0.75
N GLU A 104 -3.26 30.25 0.26
CA GLU A 104 -1.97 30.15 -0.43
C GLU A 104 -0.86 29.62 0.49
N ALA A 105 -0.95 29.89 1.79
CA ALA A 105 -0.06 29.30 2.79
C ALA A 105 -0.20 27.77 2.83
N GLU A 106 -1.44 27.26 2.74
CA GLU A 106 -1.72 25.84 2.69
C GLU A 106 -1.25 25.21 1.37
N VAL A 107 -1.43 25.91 0.24
CA VAL A 107 -0.82 25.50 -1.04
C VAL A 107 0.68 25.35 -0.89
N TRP A 108 1.36 26.36 -0.32
CA TRP A 108 2.81 26.33 -0.15
C TRP A 108 3.25 25.19 0.77
N HIS A 109 2.50 24.92 1.84
CA HIS A 109 2.77 23.80 2.74
C HIS A 109 2.84 22.47 2.00
N TRP A 110 1.87 22.18 1.12
CA TRP A 110 1.85 20.96 0.32
C TRP A 110 2.83 20.98 -0.87
N LEU A 111 3.06 22.15 -1.47
CA LEU A 111 3.86 22.27 -2.68
C LEU A 111 5.37 22.28 -2.41
N SER A 112 5.83 22.87 -1.31
CA SER A 112 7.25 23.17 -1.07
C SER A 112 8.13 21.95 -0.74
N ASN A 113 7.53 20.85 -0.28
CA ASN A 113 8.25 19.69 0.21
C ASN A 113 7.52 18.39 -0.15
N PRO A 114 7.85 17.73 -1.29
CA PRO A 114 8.86 18.12 -2.25
C PRO A 114 8.30 19.08 -3.32
N LEU A 115 9.07 20.12 -3.64
CA LEU A 115 8.82 21.01 -4.76
C LEU A 115 8.89 20.25 -6.09
N PRO A 116 7.81 20.20 -6.90
CA PRO A 116 7.79 19.44 -8.14
C PRO A 116 8.83 19.95 -9.15
N PRO A 117 9.25 19.11 -10.11
CA PRO A 117 10.07 19.54 -11.23
C PRO A 117 9.40 20.65 -12.07
N SER A 118 10.19 21.54 -12.66
CA SER A 118 9.68 22.66 -13.48
C SER A 118 8.78 22.26 -14.65
N ASN A 119 8.99 21.08 -15.23
CA ASN A 119 8.22 20.62 -16.40
C ASN A 119 6.82 20.09 -16.06
N GLU A 120 6.43 20.03 -14.79
CA GLU A 120 5.12 19.53 -14.37
C GLU A 120 4.02 20.59 -14.46
N HIS A 121 4.33 21.84 -14.11
CA HIS A 121 3.36 22.94 -14.11
C HIS A 121 4.04 24.30 -14.31
N HIS A 122 3.41 25.21 -15.06
CA HIS A 122 4.02 26.52 -15.37
C HIS A 122 4.28 27.36 -14.12
N THR A 123 3.34 27.39 -13.17
CA THR A 123 3.48 28.12 -11.90
C THR A 123 4.65 27.58 -11.09
N VAL A 124 4.86 26.25 -11.09
CA VAL A 124 6.00 25.62 -10.43
C VAL A 124 7.30 26.05 -11.11
N GLN A 125 7.35 26.07 -12.43
CA GLN A 125 8.51 26.59 -13.17
C GLN A 125 8.82 28.04 -12.77
N GLN A 126 7.82 28.93 -12.76
CA GLN A 126 8.00 30.33 -12.41
C GLN A 126 8.54 30.51 -10.98
N ILE A 127 7.99 29.77 -10.02
CA ILE A 127 8.48 29.75 -8.63
C ILE A 127 9.95 29.31 -8.57
N ARG A 128 10.29 28.21 -9.25
CA ARG A 128 11.66 27.68 -9.25
C ARG A 128 12.65 28.65 -9.87
N ASP A 129 12.30 29.24 -11.01
CA ASP A 129 13.15 30.20 -11.72
C ASP A 129 13.38 31.46 -10.86
N TYR A 130 12.33 31.99 -10.24
CA TYR A 130 12.42 33.18 -9.37
C TYR A 130 13.25 32.94 -8.12
N LEU A 131 13.07 31.78 -7.48
CA LEU A 131 13.83 31.39 -6.30
C LEU A 131 15.20 30.76 -6.63
N SER A 132 15.55 30.67 -7.93
CA SER A 132 16.79 30.06 -8.41
C SER A 132 17.02 28.61 -7.91
N ILE A 133 15.94 27.82 -7.85
CA ILE A 133 15.97 26.43 -7.35
C ILE A 133 16.27 25.45 -8.50
N ASP A 134 17.45 24.80 -8.45
CA ASP A 134 17.83 23.77 -9.41
C ASP A 134 16.83 22.60 -9.45
N ASN A 135 16.56 22.03 -10.63
CA ASN A 135 15.60 20.93 -10.84
C ASN A 135 15.86 19.65 -10.02
N LYS A 136 17.07 19.46 -9.48
CA LYS A 136 17.43 18.33 -8.59
C LYS A 136 17.34 18.68 -7.11
N SER A 137 16.91 19.89 -6.78
CA SER A 137 16.62 20.31 -5.42
C SER A 137 15.12 20.18 -5.17
N PHE A 138 14.75 19.41 -4.16
CA PHE A 138 13.36 19.01 -3.96
C PHE A 138 12.77 19.52 -2.65
N GLY A 139 13.59 19.70 -1.61
CA GLY A 139 13.18 20.42 -0.42
C GLY A 139 13.45 21.90 -0.59
N TYR A 140 12.51 22.74 -0.16
CA TYR A 140 12.75 24.17 -0.01
C TYR A 140 12.31 24.61 1.40
N SER A 141 13.28 25.10 2.18
CA SER A 141 13.11 25.30 3.63
C SER A 141 12.50 26.65 4.03
N HIS A 142 12.15 27.52 3.08
CA HIS A 142 11.60 28.84 3.41
C HIS A 142 10.14 28.75 3.81
N ARG A 143 9.80 29.52 4.84
CA ARG A 143 8.43 29.62 5.32
C ARG A 143 7.61 30.44 4.32
N PHE A 144 6.29 30.26 4.35
CA PHE A 144 5.39 31.05 3.51
C PHE A 144 5.61 32.56 3.73
N GLU A 145 5.80 32.97 4.99
CA GLU A 145 6.01 34.37 5.37
C GLU A 145 7.28 35.00 4.75
N ASP A 146 8.28 34.19 4.39
CA ASP A 146 9.55 34.65 3.84
C ASP A 146 9.49 34.83 2.31
N LEU A 147 8.38 34.44 1.68
CA LEU A 147 8.19 34.56 0.24
C LEU A 147 7.83 35.99 -0.17
N ASP A 148 8.24 36.37 -1.38
CA ASP A 148 7.83 37.64 -1.96
C ASP A 148 6.34 37.62 -2.36
N TYR A 149 5.74 38.82 -2.41
CA TYR A 149 4.32 39.02 -2.71
C TYR A 149 3.90 38.37 -4.04
N MET A 150 4.80 38.39 -5.04
CA MET A 150 4.54 37.76 -6.33
C MET A 150 4.28 36.26 -6.20
N ILE A 151 5.04 35.54 -5.36
CA ILE A 151 4.78 34.12 -5.11
C ILE A 151 3.52 33.98 -4.27
N GLN A 152 3.45 34.71 -3.15
CA GLN A 152 2.39 34.56 -2.15
C GLN A 152 0.99 34.77 -2.72
N SER A 153 0.79 35.82 -3.51
CA SER A 153 -0.55 36.25 -3.92
C SER A 153 -0.86 36.03 -5.40
N LEU A 154 0.15 36.07 -6.28
CA LEU A 154 -0.10 35.94 -7.72
C LEU A 154 0.01 34.49 -8.21
N TRP A 155 1.07 33.79 -7.81
CA TRP A 155 1.34 32.45 -8.34
C TRP A 155 0.66 31.35 -7.53
N LEU A 156 0.76 31.37 -6.20
CA LEU A 156 0.14 30.32 -5.38
C LEU A 156 -1.40 30.31 -5.48
N SER A 157 -2.02 31.44 -5.81
CA SER A 157 -3.46 31.52 -6.05
C SER A 157 -3.92 30.76 -7.30
N GLU A 158 -3.06 30.57 -8.31
CA GLU A 158 -3.36 29.70 -9.47
C GLU A 158 -3.45 28.22 -9.08
N CYS A 159 -2.71 27.82 -8.04
CA CYS A 159 -2.69 26.45 -7.52
C CYS A 159 -3.86 26.15 -6.55
N MET A 160 -4.71 27.14 -6.25
CA MET A 160 -5.88 26.98 -5.36
C MET A 160 -7.05 26.23 -6.01
N THR A 161 -6.93 25.85 -7.28
CA THR A 161 -8.02 25.17 -7.99
C THR A 161 -8.30 23.78 -7.39
N PRO A 162 -9.57 23.33 -7.34
CA PRO A 162 -9.93 22.01 -6.79
C PRO A 162 -9.28 20.80 -7.47
N SER A 163 -8.77 20.97 -8.70
CA SER A 163 -8.10 19.93 -9.47
C SER A 163 -6.58 19.91 -9.28
N PHE A 164 -5.97 21.02 -8.80
CA PHE A 164 -4.52 21.18 -8.80
C PHE A 164 -3.80 20.00 -8.10
N PHE A 165 -4.10 19.74 -6.83
CA PHE A 165 -3.46 18.64 -6.09
C PHE A 165 -3.98 17.24 -6.48
N LYS A 166 -5.11 17.14 -7.17
CA LYS A 166 -5.55 15.85 -7.74
C LYS A 166 -4.63 15.43 -8.89
N GLU A 167 -4.15 16.39 -9.65
CA GLU A 167 -3.37 16.18 -10.87
C GLU A 167 -1.87 16.31 -10.61
N ASN A 168 -1.48 17.18 -9.67
CA ASN A 168 -0.09 17.51 -9.35
C ASN A 168 0.21 17.11 -7.90
N ASN A 169 0.62 15.86 -7.70
CA ASN A 169 1.00 15.33 -6.39
C ASN A 169 2.11 14.27 -6.52
N PRO A 170 2.92 14.08 -5.47
CA PRO A 170 4.02 13.11 -5.51
C PRO A 170 3.59 11.67 -5.75
N ILE A 171 2.38 11.29 -5.35
CA ILE A 171 1.88 9.93 -5.51
C ILE A 171 1.72 9.59 -7.00
N LEU A 172 1.07 10.47 -7.77
CA LEU A 172 0.93 10.30 -9.22
C LEU A 172 2.28 10.37 -9.93
N ARG A 173 3.16 11.27 -9.50
CA ARG A 173 4.50 11.46 -10.07
C ARG A 173 5.34 10.17 -10.06
N HIS A 174 5.20 9.38 -8.99
CA HIS A 174 6.03 8.20 -8.77
C HIS A 174 5.29 6.87 -8.96
N THR A 175 4.03 6.92 -9.39
CA THR A 175 3.20 5.73 -9.63
C THR A 175 2.90 5.58 -11.10
N VAL A 176 3.42 4.51 -11.71
CA VAL A 176 3.10 4.15 -13.11
C VAL A 176 2.05 3.05 -13.13
N LEU A 177 0.81 3.42 -13.41
CA LEU A 177 -0.28 2.46 -13.60
C LEU A 177 -0.29 1.95 -15.06
N ARG A 178 -0.14 0.64 -15.24
CA ARG A 178 -0.34 -0.01 -16.54
C ARG A 178 -1.51 -0.98 -16.45
N LYS A 179 -2.56 -0.74 -17.24
CA LYS A 179 -3.68 -1.67 -17.34
C LYS A 179 -3.36 -2.71 -18.39
N ARG A 180 -3.65 -3.99 -18.08
CA ARG A 180 -3.48 -5.11 -19.02
C ARG A 180 -4.09 -4.81 -20.39
N LYS A 181 -5.33 -4.32 -20.41
CA LYS A 181 -6.04 -3.96 -21.66
C LYS A 181 -5.25 -2.95 -22.51
N GLN A 182 -4.71 -1.90 -21.88
CA GLN A 182 -3.91 -0.90 -22.59
C GLN A 182 -2.64 -1.55 -23.18
N LEU A 183 -1.94 -2.37 -22.40
CA LEU A 183 -0.75 -3.08 -22.89
C LEU A 183 -1.06 -4.03 -24.06
N GLU A 184 -2.22 -4.69 -24.03
CA GLU A 184 -2.69 -5.56 -25.13
C GLU A 184 -3.09 -4.76 -26.36
N ASP A 185 -3.78 -3.63 -26.20
CA ASP A 185 -4.21 -2.75 -27.29
C ASP A 185 -3.00 -2.03 -27.94
N ASP A 186 -1.97 -1.70 -27.15
CA ASP A 186 -0.71 -1.09 -27.60
C ASP A 186 0.28 -2.11 -28.20
N GLY A 187 -0.06 -3.41 -28.20
CA GLY A 187 0.82 -4.47 -28.71
C GLY A 187 2.05 -4.78 -27.84
N LEU A 188 2.06 -4.30 -26.59
CA LEU A 188 3.13 -4.52 -25.61
C LEU A 188 2.95 -5.81 -24.80
N LEU A 189 1.76 -6.42 -24.84
CA LEU A 189 1.46 -7.67 -24.17
C LEU A 189 0.58 -8.55 -25.07
N GLU A 190 0.93 -9.84 -25.18
CA GLU A 190 0.10 -10.79 -25.90
C GLU A 190 -1.24 -11.03 -25.18
N ARG A 191 -2.33 -11.06 -25.94
CA ARG A 191 -3.66 -11.40 -25.43
C ARG A 191 -3.69 -12.88 -25.03
N VAL A 192 -3.57 -13.15 -23.74
CA VAL A 192 -3.79 -14.49 -23.18
C VAL A 192 -5.28 -14.67 -22.93
N GLY A 193 -5.93 -15.49 -23.75
CA GLY A 193 -7.31 -15.90 -23.52
C GLY A 193 -7.41 -16.72 -22.23
N VAL A 194 -8.22 -16.28 -21.28
CA VAL A 194 -8.52 -17.06 -20.06
C VAL A 194 -9.81 -17.84 -20.29
N ASN A 195 -9.68 -19.17 -20.46
CA ASN A 195 -10.82 -20.06 -20.47
C ASN A 195 -11.33 -20.25 -19.03
N THR A 196 -12.41 -19.54 -18.70
CA THR A 196 -13.03 -19.66 -17.38
C THR A 196 -13.91 -20.90 -17.30
N HIS A 197 -13.71 -21.68 -16.25
CA HIS A 197 -14.49 -22.87 -15.94
C HIS A 197 -15.14 -22.72 -14.54
N PRO A 198 -16.35 -23.25 -14.33
CA PRO A 198 -17.12 -24.05 -15.28
C PRO A 198 -17.85 -23.16 -16.31
N ILE A 199 -17.97 -23.66 -17.54
CA ILE A 199 -18.72 -22.94 -18.59
C ILE A 199 -20.22 -23.02 -18.23
N LYS A 200 -20.83 -21.88 -17.90
CA LYS A 200 -22.23 -21.80 -17.43
C LYS A 200 -23.24 -22.49 -18.36
N ARG A 201 -23.00 -22.46 -19.68
CA ARG A 201 -23.87 -23.13 -20.67
C ARG A 201 -23.77 -24.67 -20.64
N ASN A 202 -22.64 -25.21 -20.17
CA ASN A 202 -22.34 -26.65 -20.18
C ASN A 202 -22.05 -27.18 -18.77
N LEU A 203 -22.76 -26.69 -17.74
CA LEU A 203 -22.52 -27.08 -16.33
C LEU A 203 -22.57 -28.60 -16.09
N ALA A 204 -23.38 -29.33 -16.88
CA ALA A 204 -23.46 -30.80 -16.82
C ALA A 204 -22.09 -31.49 -16.99
N GLN A 205 -21.19 -30.92 -17.79
CA GLN A 205 -19.83 -31.47 -18.01
C GLN A 205 -18.90 -31.30 -16.79
N TYR A 206 -19.29 -30.49 -15.80
CA TYR A 206 -18.47 -30.12 -14.65
C TYR A 206 -18.98 -30.73 -13.33
N GLN A 207 -20.09 -31.48 -13.35
CA GLN A 207 -20.78 -31.98 -12.15
C GLN A 207 -19.89 -32.79 -11.19
N SER A 208 -18.86 -33.49 -11.70
CA SER A 208 -17.95 -34.29 -10.87
C SER A 208 -16.74 -33.51 -10.34
N ARG A 209 -16.45 -32.32 -10.88
CA ARG A 209 -15.24 -31.54 -10.54
C ARG A 209 -15.52 -30.21 -9.88
N PHE A 210 -16.77 -29.75 -9.91
CA PHE A 210 -17.16 -28.46 -9.36
C PHE A 210 -18.34 -28.61 -8.41
N VAL A 211 -18.29 -27.88 -7.30
CA VAL A 211 -19.43 -27.65 -6.40
C VAL A 211 -19.90 -26.21 -6.66
N GLY A 212 -20.94 -26.07 -7.47
CA GLY A 212 -21.35 -24.77 -8.00
C GLY A 212 -20.31 -24.17 -8.94
N LEU A 213 -19.68 -23.06 -8.54
CA LEU A 213 -18.57 -22.43 -9.27
C LEU A 213 -17.19 -22.76 -8.68
N GLY A 214 -17.15 -23.44 -7.53
CA GLY A 214 -15.91 -23.76 -6.82
C GLY A 214 -15.38 -25.15 -7.14
N ILE A 215 -14.08 -25.34 -6.98
CA ILE A 215 -13.44 -26.68 -7.02
C ILE A 215 -13.47 -27.24 -5.60
N PRO A 216 -13.94 -28.49 -5.37
CA PRO A 216 -13.89 -29.11 -4.07
C PRO A 216 -12.43 -29.26 -3.63
N THR A 217 -12.18 -28.97 -2.35
CA THR A 217 -10.86 -29.20 -1.75
C THR A 217 -10.69 -30.68 -1.41
N ASN A 218 -9.46 -31.11 -1.08
CA ASN A 218 -9.24 -32.49 -0.68
C ASN A 218 -9.93 -32.80 0.67
N THR A 219 -10.25 -34.08 0.91
CA THR A 219 -10.95 -34.52 2.13
C THR A 219 -10.29 -34.04 3.43
N PRO A 220 -8.95 -34.05 3.60
CA PRO A 220 -8.33 -33.52 4.81
C PRO A 220 -8.61 -32.03 5.06
N PHE A 221 -8.69 -31.22 3.99
CA PHE A 221 -8.98 -29.80 4.12
C PHE A 221 -10.43 -29.59 4.52
N GLN A 222 -11.37 -30.31 3.90
CA GLN A 222 -12.77 -30.29 4.27
C GLN A 222 -12.97 -30.65 5.75
N VAL A 223 -12.38 -31.76 6.21
CA VAL A 223 -12.47 -32.19 7.61
C VAL A 223 -11.90 -31.13 8.56
N ALA A 224 -10.74 -30.55 8.23
CA ALA A 224 -10.14 -29.49 9.04
C ALA A 224 -11.04 -28.25 9.13
N TYR A 225 -11.66 -27.87 8.01
CA TYR A 225 -12.57 -26.73 7.91
C TYR A 225 -13.84 -26.95 8.75
N GLU A 226 -14.48 -28.11 8.58
CA GLU A 226 -15.67 -28.52 9.35
C GLU A 226 -15.38 -28.55 10.86
N LYS A 227 -14.24 -29.10 11.26
CA LYS A 227 -13.84 -29.14 12.67
C LYS A 227 -13.54 -27.76 13.24
N ALA A 228 -12.95 -26.86 12.45
CA ALA A 228 -12.73 -25.47 12.86
C ALA A 228 -14.06 -24.71 13.02
N GLU A 229 -15.04 -24.95 12.14
CA GLU A 229 -16.38 -24.37 12.29
C GLU A 229 -17.12 -24.92 13.51
N GLU A 230 -17.09 -26.24 13.72
CA GLU A 230 -17.69 -26.91 14.88
C GLU A 230 -17.10 -26.36 16.19
N PHE A 231 -15.77 -26.32 16.29
CA PHE A 231 -15.08 -25.74 17.43
C PHE A 231 -15.49 -24.27 17.66
N SER A 232 -15.58 -23.47 16.60
CA SER A 232 -15.95 -22.05 16.72
C SER A 232 -17.39 -21.86 17.18
N LYS A 233 -18.33 -22.69 16.71
CA LYS A 233 -19.72 -22.70 17.19
C LYS A 233 -19.79 -23.04 18.68
N LEU A 234 -19.07 -24.07 19.11
CA LEU A 234 -18.98 -24.47 20.52
C LEU A 234 -18.28 -23.43 21.41
N LEU A 235 -17.33 -22.68 20.86
CA LEU A 235 -16.67 -21.59 21.58
C LEU A 235 -17.60 -20.38 21.74
N GLN A 236 -18.38 -20.06 20.69
CA GLN A 236 -19.33 -18.94 20.70
C GLN A 236 -20.46 -19.14 21.71
N SER A 237 -20.88 -20.38 21.96
CA SER A 237 -21.86 -20.67 23.03
C SER A 237 -21.32 -20.39 24.44
N ARG A 238 -19.99 -20.32 24.62
CA ARG A 238 -19.33 -20.04 25.89
C ARG A 238 -18.85 -18.59 26.04
N THR A 239 -18.56 -17.91 24.94
CA THR A 239 -18.02 -16.55 24.97
C THR A 239 -18.47 -15.73 23.78
N ARG A 240 -19.15 -14.60 24.05
CA ARG A 240 -19.76 -13.72 23.03
C ARG A 240 -18.75 -13.09 22.07
N ALA A 241 -17.46 -13.02 22.45
CA ALA A 241 -16.36 -12.49 21.64
C ALA A 241 -15.73 -13.50 20.65
N ALA A 242 -16.24 -14.73 20.54
CA ALA A 242 -15.61 -15.79 19.74
C ALA A 242 -15.78 -15.67 18.20
N GLY A 243 -16.58 -14.72 17.71
CA GLY A 243 -16.86 -14.57 16.27
C GLY A 243 -15.60 -14.35 15.41
N PHE A 244 -14.64 -13.58 15.93
CA PHE A 244 -13.35 -13.36 15.28
C PHE A 244 -12.53 -14.66 15.13
N MET A 245 -12.70 -15.61 16.05
CA MET A 245 -11.92 -16.84 16.08
C MET A 245 -12.24 -17.78 14.92
N LYS A 246 -13.52 -17.80 14.49
CA LYS A 246 -13.93 -18.51 13.29
C LYS A 246 -13.15 -18.00 12.09
N SER A 247 -13.23 -16.69 11.82
CA SER A 247 -12.56 -16.07 10.68
C SER A 247 -11.05 -16.31 10.70
N LEU A 248 -10.40 -16.17 11.87
CA LEU A 248 -8.98 -16.41 12.02
C LEU A 248 -8.59 -17.86 11.68
N MET A 249 -9.29 -18.85 12.26
CA MET A 249 -8.98 -20.27 12.06
C MET A 249 -9.17 -20.69 10.60
N LEU A 250 -10.29 -20.29 9.99
CA LEU A 250 -10.59 -20.61 8.61
C LEU A 250 -9.56 -19.99 7.65
N GLN A 251 -9.20 -18.71 7.84
CA GLN A 251 -8.18 -18.05 7.04
C GLN A 251 -6.81 -18.72 7.18
N ARG A 252 -6.45 -19.18 8.38
CA ARG A 252 -5.17 -19.87 8.63
C ARG A 252 -5.12 -21.24 7.98
N ILE A 253 -6.23 -21.99 7.99
CA ILE A 253 -6.34 -23.29 7.29
C ILE A 253 -6.24 -23.08 5.77
N CYS A 254 -6.95 -22.09 5.22
CA CYS A 254 -6.83 -21.70 3.81
C CYS A 254 -5.42 -21.29 3.40
N SER A 255 -4.65 -20.68 4.32
CA SER A 255 -3.25 -20.34 4.05
C SER A 255 -2.35 -21.58 3.98
N SER A 256 -2.47 -22.52 4.92
CA SER A 256 -1.87 -23.86 4.85
C SER A 256 -2.29 -24.73 6.05
N PHE A 257 -2.22 -26.06 5.92
CA PHE A 257 -2.39 -26.97 7.06
C PHE A 257 -1.44 -26.67 8.22
N ALA A 258 -0.17 -26.33 7.93
CA ALA A 258 0.81 -25.98 8.95
C ALA A 258 0.43 -24.71 9.72
N SER A 259 -0.09 -23.69 9.02
CA SER A 259 -0.61 -22.45 9.63
C SER A 259 -1.83 -22.72 10.50
N GLY A 260 -2.78 -23.53 10.02
CA GLY A 260 -3.96 -23.96 10.79
C GLY A 260 -3.56 -24.71 12.06
N LEU A 261 -2.69 -25.72 11.95
CA LEU A 261 -2.21 -26.51 13.08
C LEU A 261 -1.50 -25.67 14.13
N LYS A 262 -0.57 -24.78 13.71
CA LYS A 262 0.12 -23.86 14.64
C LYS A 262 -0.86 -22.96 15.40
N THR A 263 -1.91 -22.50 14.73
CA THR A 263 -2.94 -21.66 15.36
C THR A 263 -3.72 -22.45 16.40
N ALA A 264 -4.21 -23.64 16.05
CA ALA A 264 -4.89 -24.55 16.97
C ALA A 264 -4.03 -24.91 18.19
N GLN A 265 -2.75 -25.25 17.97
CA GLN A 265 -1.80 -25.55 19.04
C GLN A 265 -1.57 -24.36 19.99
N LYS A 266 -1.46 -23.13 19.46
CA LYS A 266 -1.34 -21.92 20.29
C LYS A 266 -2.58 -21.70 21.15
N MET A 267 -3.77 -21.87 20.58
CA MET A 267 -5.04 -21.72 21.32
C MET A 267 -5.18 -22.78 22.43
N LEU A 268 -4.79 -24.02 22.15
CA LEU A 268 -4.77 -25.08 23.14
C LEU A 268 -3.80 -24.77 24.29
N LYS A 269 -2.57 -24.34 23.97
CA LYS A 269 -1.56 -23.95 24.99
C LYS A 269 -2.04 -22.80 25.87
N HIS A 270 -2.66 -21.77 25.29
CA HIS A 270 -3.25 -20.67 26.05
C HIS A 270 -4.32 -21.17 27.03
N THR A 271 -5.19 -22.09 26.60
CA THR A 271 -6.24 -22.66 27.46
C THR A 271 -5.67 -23.45 28.64
N VAL A 272 -4.56 -24.17 28.43
CA VAL A 272 -3.90 -24.95 29.49
C VAL A 272 -3.23 -24.03 30.52
N LEU A 273 -2.52 -22.99 30.07
CA LEU A 273 -1.84 -22.03 30.97
C LEU A 273 -2.80 -21.24 31.85
N THR A 274 -4.00 -20.90 31.36
CA THR A 274 -5.01 -20.20 32.17
C THR A 274 -5.61 -21.11 33.25
N LYS A 275 -5.63 -22.43 33.05
CA LYS A 275 -6.08 -23.39 34.08
C LYS A 275 -5.04 -23.65 35.17
N THR A 276 -3.75 -23.41 34.92
CA THR A 276 -2.67 -23.60 35.90
C THR A 276 -2.44 -22.36 36.79
N ARG A 277 -3.17 -21.27 36.55
CA ARG A 277 -3.11 -20.01 37.33
C ARG A 277 -4.29 -19.80 38.28
N ILE A 278 -5.02 -20.87 38.60
CA ILE A 278 -6.09 -20.89 39.62
C ILE A 278 -5.63 -21.80 40.74
#